data_AF-A0A646KTB8-F1
#
_entry.id   AF-A0A646KTB8-F1
#
_cell.length_a   1.000
_cell.length_b   1.000
_cell.length_c   1.000
_cell.angle_alpha   90.00
_cell.angle_beta   90.00
_cell.angle_gamma   90.00
#
_symmetry.space_group_name_H-M   'P 1'
#
loop_
_entity.id
_entity.type
_entity.pdbx_description
1 polymer ?
#
loop_
_entity_poly.entity_id
_entity_poly.type
_entity_poly.pdbx_seq_one_letter_code
_entity_poly.pdbx_strand_id
1 'polypeptide(L)'
;MSIQDIIEGKKQWRAHMARVKALPPDYRIVYKEIQKYLFKVGPIDLPEGPLLPGIVDFFEEGVAAGKGVLELIGKDVAAFCDDLVKDSRTYADVYQESISGEPGTAEK
;
A
#
# COMPACT_ATOMS: atom_id res chain seq x y z
N MET A 1 5.99 -15.24 -16.15
CA MET A 1 6.96 -14.85 -15.11
C MET A 1 8.13 -15.82 -15.18
N SER A 2 9.34 -15.33 -15.45
CA SER A 2 10.57 -16.12 -15.52
C SER A 2 11.18 -16.29 -14.13
N ILE A 3 12.01 -17.32 -13.93
CA ILE A 3 12.74 -17.51 -12.65
C ILE A 3 13.60 -16.28 -12.31
N GLN A 4 14.14 -15.60 -13.32
CA GLN A 4 14.91 -14.37 -13.17
C GLN A 4 14.07 -13.24 -12.54
N ASP A 5 12.81 -13.07 -12.96
CA ASP A 5 11.89 -12.05 -12.44
C ASP A 5 11.60 -12.30 -10.95
N ILE A 6 11.41 -13.57 -10.56
CA ILE A 6 11.16 -13.96 -9.16
C ILE A 6 12.37 -13.64 -8.27
N ILE A 7 13.58 -13.85 -8.78
CA ILE A 7 14.82 -13.56 -8.04
C ILE A 7 14.98 -12.05 -7.84
N GLU A 8 14.77 -11.25 -8.88
CA GLU A 8 14.89 -9.80 -8.80
C GLU A 8 13.80 -9.20 -7.90
N GLY A 9 12.55 -9.64 -8.03
CA GLY A 9 11.46 -9.20 -7.14
C GLY A 9 11.75 -9.50 -5.67
N LYS A 10 12.31 -10.68 -5.37
CA LYS A 10 12.70 -11.04 -4.00
C LYS A 10 13.87 -10.20 -3.49
N LYS A 11 14.79 -9.80 -4.36
CA LYS A 11 15.92 -8.91 -4.02
C LYS A 11 15.41 -7.50 -3.72
N GLN A 12 14.52 -6.96 -4.54
CA GLN A 12 13.87 -5.67 -4.31
C GLN A 12 13.08 -5.67 -3.00
N TRP A 13 12.28 -6.72 -2.74
CA TRP A 13 11.54 -6.87 -1.49
C TRP A 13 12.45 -6.89 -0.25
N ARG A 14 13.60 -7.56 -0.34
CA ARG A 14 14.58 -7.57 0.76
C ARG A 14 15.20 -6.19 1.00
N ALA A 15 15.57 -5.49 -0.07
CA ALA A 15 16.10 -4.13 0.03
C ALA A 15 15.07 -3.19 0.67
N HIS A 16 13.82 -3.29 0.23
CA HIS A 16 12.69 -2.56 0.78
C HIS A 16 12.51 -2.80 2.29
N MET A 17 12.44 -4.07 2.71
CA MET A 17 12.31 -4.43 4.11
C MET A 17 13.52 -3.99 4.96
N ALA A 18 14.72 -3.92 4.38
CA ALA A 18 15.90 -3.40 5.06
C ALA A 18 15.76 -1.90 5.36
N ARG A 19 15.25 -1.11 4.41
CA ARG A 19 14.94 0.31 4.61
C ARG A 19 13.92 0.53 5.71
N VAL A 20 12.82 -0.21 5.66
CA VAL A 20 11.79 -0.19 6.72
C VAL A 20 12.43 -0.51 8.08
N LYS A 21 13.30 -1.51 8.16
CA LYS A 21 13.94 -1.89 9.43
C LYS A 21 14.86 -0.80 10.00
N ALA A 22 15.44 0.04 9.14
CA ALA A 22 16.29 1.16 9.53
C ALA A 22 15.51 2.36 10.10
N LEU A 23 14.20 2.43 9.86
CA LEU A 23 13.34 3.48 10.43
C LEU A 23 13.25 3.38 11.96
N PRO A 24 12.96 4.51 12.65
CA PRO A 24 12.67 4.52 14.07
C PRO A 24 11.50 3.59 14.47
N PRO A 25 11.43 3.12 15.74
CA PRO A 25 10.46 2.11 16.16
C PRO A 25 8.99 2.47 15.90
N ASP A 26 8.61 3.72 16.12
CA ASP A 26 7.28 4.27 15.87
C ASP A 26 6.92 4.23 14.37
N TYR A 27 7.81 4.72 13.51
CA TYR A 27 7.67 4.64 12.06
C TYR A 27 7.51 3.19 11.57
N ARG A 28 8.28 2.26 12.12
CA ARG A 28 8.17 0.82 11.77
C ARG A 28 6.83 0.21 12.14
N ILE A 29 6.25 0.60 13.27
CA ILE A 29 4.95 0.09 13.71
C ILE A 29 3.87 0.61 12.75
N VAL A 30 3.86 1.91 12.49
CA VAL A 30 2.89 2.52 11.59
C VAL A 30 3.03 1.98 10.18
N TYR A 31 4.25 1.82 9.68
CA TYR A 31 4.49 1.23 8.36
C TYR A 31 3.85 -0.16 8.22
N LYS A 32 3.97 -1.01 9.25
CA LYS A 32 3.35 -2.35 9.24
C LYS A 32 1.83 -2.29 9.24
N GLU A 33 1.24 -1.34 9.96
CA GLU A 33 -0.22 -1.15 9.96
C GLU A 33 -0.71 -0.64 8.61
N ILE A 34 -0.01 0.32 8.00
CA ILE A 34 -0.27 0.79 6.63
C ILE A 34 -0.17 -0.37 5.64
N GLN A 35 0.92 -1.13 5.70
CA GLN A 35 1.13 -2.30 4.83
C GLN A 35 -0.04 -3.27 4.96
N LYS A 36 -0.43 -3.66 6.18
CA LYS A 36 -1.55 -4.57 6.44
C LYS A 36 -2.89 -4.01 5.93
N TYR A 37 -3.11 -2.71 6.08
CA TYR A 37 -4.32 -2.03 5.61
C TYR A 37 -4.39 -2.03 4.09
N LEU A 38 -3.32 -1.59 3.42
CA LEU A 38 -3.23 -1.57 1.95
C LEU A 38 -3.33 -2.97 1.35
N PHE A 39 -2.77 -4.01 1.97
CA PHE A 39 -2.98 -5.38 1.48
C PHE A 39 -4.44 -5.84 1.55
N LYS A 40 -5.28 -5.20 2.37
CA LYS A 40 -6.71 -5.49 2.47
C LYS A 40 -7.56 -4.63 1.55
N VAL A 41 -7.29 -3.32 1.47
CA VAL A 41 -8.19 -2.36 0.78
C VAL A 41 -7.52 -1.60 -0.37
N GLY A 42 -6.20 -1.72 -0.50
CA GLY A 42 -5.40 -0.98 -1.46
C GLY A 42 -5.51 -1.51 -2.89
N PRO A 43 -4.71 -0.94 -3.79
CA PRO A 43 -4.76 -1.25 -5.21
C PRO A 43 -4.26 -2.67 -5.51
N ILE A 44 -4.72 -3.22 -6.63
CA ILE A 44 -4.45 -4.61 -7.02
C ILE A 44 -2.96 -4.84 -7.32
N ASP A 45 -2.30 -3.81 -7.84
CA ASP A 45 -0.87 -3.81 -8.16
C ASP A 45 0.03 -3.50 -6.96
N LEU A 46 -0.52 -3.31 -5.75
CA LEU A 46 0.24 -3.01 -4.53
C LEU A 46 1.54 -3.84 -4.31
N PRO A 47 1.58 -5.17 -4.54
CA PRO A 47 2.78 -5.97 -4.27
C PRO A 47 3.96 -5.65 -5.19
N GLU A 48 3.69 -5.18 -6.40
CA GLU A 48 4.69 -4.85 -7.43
C GLU A 48 4.73 -3.35 -7.75
N GLY A 49 3.80 -2.58 -7.18
CA GLY A 49 3.60 -1.16 -7.44
C GLY A 49 4.54 -0.26 -6.64
N PRO A 50 4.67 1.02 -7.07
CA PRO A 50 5.58 1.99 -6.45
C PRO A 50 5.11 2.49 -5.08
N LEU A 51 3.90 2.12 -4.66
CA LEU A 51 3.24 2.68 -3.49
C LEU A 51 3.99 2.38 -2.19
N LEU A 52 4.34 1.11 -1.94
CA LEU A 52 5.05 0.71 -0.74
C LEU A 52 6.45 1.36 -0.64
N PRO A 53 7.28 1.36 -1.71
CA PRO A 53 8.52 2.13 -1.74
C PRO A 53 8.32 3.64 -1.50
N GLY A 54 7.34 4.26 -2.15
CA GLY A 54 7.06 5.69 -1.98
C GLY A 54 6.69 6.09 -0.56
N ILE A 55 5.94 5.23 0.16
CA ILE A 55 5.66 5.44 1.59
C ILE A 55 6.94 5.40 2.43
N VAL A 56 7.89 4.52 2.10
CA VAL A 56 9.19 4.46 2.80
C VAL A 56 10.00 5.72 2.52
N ASP A 57 10.06 6.18 1.28
CA ASP A 57 10.73 7.42 0.90
C ASP A 57 10.16 8.61 1.72
N PHE A 58 8.83 8.73 1.78
CA PHE A 58 8.15 9.76 2.57
C PHE A 58 8.45 9.66 4.08
N PHE A 59 8.55 8.45 4.62
CA PHE A 59 8.89 8.24 6.03
C PHE A 59 10.36 8.58 6.32
N GLU A 60 11.29 8.26 5.42
CA GLU A 60 12.69 8.65 5.54
C GLU A 60 12.85 10.19 5.55
N GLU A 61 12.10 10.90 4.72
CA GLU A 61 12.04 12.37 4.73
C GLU A 61 11.48 12.92 6.06
N GLY A 62 10.39 12.32 6.57
CA GLY A 62 9.81 12.69 7.87
C GLY A 62 10.78 12.50 9.04
N VAL A 63 11.55 11.41 9.02
CA VAL A 63 12.61 11.13 10.00
C VAL A 63 13.74 12.14 9.87
N ALA A 64 14.18 12.46 8.64
CA ALA A 64 15.20 13.48 8.40
C ALA A 64 14.76 14.88 8.88
N ALA A 65 13.47 15.17 8.79
CA ALA A 65 12.86 16.40 9.32
C ALA A 65 12.63 16.38 10.85
N GLY A 66 12.92 15.26 11.53
CA GLY A 66 12.74 15.11 12.97
C GLY A 66 11.28 15.07 13.42
N LYS A 67 10.34 14.78 12.51
CA LYS A 67 8.91 14.72 12.83
C LYS A 67 8.52 13.37 13.41
N GLY A 68 7.54 13.37 14.30
CA GLY A 68 6.90 12.12 14.73
C GLY A 68 6.01 11.56 13.61
N VAL A 69 5.89 10.24 13.51
CA VAL A 69 5.11 9.62 12.42
C VAL A 69 3.64 10.05 12.40
N LEU A 70 3.00 10.20 13.57
CA LEU A 70 1.61 10.66 13.67
C LEU A 70 1.44 12.17 13.44
N GLU A 71 2.52 12.95 13.56
CA GLU A 71 2.52 14.35 13.13
C GLU A 71 2.58 14.44 11.60
N LEU A 72 3.25 13.48 10.97
CA LEU A 72 3.42 13.42 9.52
C LEU A 72 2.15 12.96 8.78
N ILE A 73 1.53 11.88 9.23
CA ILE A 73 0.35 11.28 8.56
C ILE A 73 -0.98 11.61 9.23
N GLY A 74 -0.94 12.17 10.45
CA GLY A 74 -2.11 12.33 11.30
C GLY A 74 -2.39 11.12 12.19
N LYS A 75 -3.41 11.24 13.04
CA LYS A 75 -3.80 10.19 13.99
C LYS A 75 -4.62 9.07 13.36
N ASP A 76 -5.24 9.35 12.21
CA ASP A 76 -6.05 8.40 11.47
C ASP A 76 -5.25 7.82 10.31
N VAL A 77 -4.62 6.67 10.56
CA VAL A 77 -3.79 5.96 9.58
C VAL A 77 -4.62 5.43 8.42
N ALA A 78 -5.87 5.04 8.67
CA ALA A 78 -6.76 4.52 7.63
C ALA A 78 -7.15 5.64 6.67
N ALA A 79 -7.58 6.80 7.19
CA ALA A 79 -7.90 7.96 6.36
C ALA A 79 -6.71 8.40 5.50
N PHE A 80 -5.49 8.39 6.04
CA PHE A 80 -4.28 8.65 5.25
C PHE A 80 -4.11 7.64 4.10
N CYS A 81 -4.31 6.34 4.37
CA CYS A 81 -4.20 5.31 3.34
C CYS A 81 -5.29 5.45 2.28
N ASP A 82 -6.52 5.76 2.67
CA ASP A 82 -7.66 5.98 1.77
C ASP A 82 -7.38 7.14 0.80
N ASP A 83 -6.88 8.26 1.32
CA ASP A 83 -6.49 9.41 0.50
C ASP A 83 -5.35 9.09 -0.46
N LEU A 84 -4.45 8.17 -0.08
CA LEU A 84 -3.31 7.76 -0.88
C LEU A 84 -3.72 6.86 -2.06
N VAL A 85 -4.79 6.06 -1.92
CA VAL A 85 -5.23 5.10 -2.94
C VAL A 85 -6.47 5.53 -3.72
N LYS A 86 -7.10 6.67 -3.38
CA LYS A 86 -8.36 7.15 -3.96
C LYS A 86 -8.43 7.20 -5.48
N ASP A 87 -7.31 7.44 -6.16
CA ASP A 87 -7.22 7.56 -7.62
C ASP A 87 -6.71 6.25 -8.29
N SER A 88 -6.54 5.18 -7.51
CA SER A 88 -6.02 3.88 -7.98
C SER A 88 -7.12 2.83 -8.02
N ARG A 89 -7.07 1.93 -9.02
CA ARG A 89 -8.05 0.83 -9.14
C ARG A 89 -7.86 -0.18 -8.00
N THR A 90 -8.86 -0.28 -7.12
CA THR A 90 -8.86 -1.20 -5.98
C THR A 90 -9.60 -2.50 -6.31
N TYR A 91 -9.47 -3.50 -5.44
CA TYR A 91 -10.27 -4.72 -5.53
C TYR A 91 -11.78 -4.46 -5.37
N ALA A 92 -12.17 -3.40 -4.64
CA ALA A 92 -13.56 -3.01 -4.50
C ALA A 92 -14.16 -2.55 -5.85
N ASP A 93 -13.42 -1.78 -6.63
CA ASP A 93 -13.84 -1.31 -7.96
C ASP A 93 -14.10 -2.48 -8.91
N VAL A 94 -13.18 -3.46 -8.93
CA VAL A 94 -13.34 -4.68 -9.74
C VAL A 94 -14.57 -5.47 -9.32
N TYR A 95 -14.81 -5.60 -8.02
CA TYR A 95 -15.99 -6.30 -7.53
C TYR A 95 -17.29 -5.56 -7.89
N GLN A 96 -17.36 -4.24 -7.75
CA GLN A 96 -18.52 -3.46 -8.16
C GLN A 96 -18.81 -3.56 -9.66
N GLU A 97 -17.79 -3.54 -10.52
CA GLU A 97 -17.94 -3.75 -11.96
C GLU A 97 -18.54 -5.12 -12.25
N SER A 98 -18.09 -6.16 -11.55
CA SER A 98 -18.62 -7.53 -11.73
C SER A 98 -20.09 -7.68 -11.31
N ILE A 99 -20.54 -6.98 -10.26
CA ILE A 99 -21.94 -7.04 -9.79
C ILE A 99 -22.85 -6.17 -10.66
N SER A 100 -22.34 -5.06 -11.18
CA SER A 100 -23.10 -4.15 -12.05
C SER A 100 -23.30 -4.71 -13.46
N GLY A 101 -22.63 -5.82 -13.80
CA GLY A 101 -22.65 -6.47 -15.11
C GLY A 101 -23.81 -7.44 -15.37
N GLU A 102 -24.66 -7.77 -14.39
CA GLU A 102 -25.83 -8.63 -14.61
C GLU A 102 -27.11 -8.10 -13.92
N PRO A 103 -28.00 -7.40 -14.64
CA PRO A 103 -29.43 -7.53 -14.41
C PRO A 103 -29.90 -8.75 -15.21
N GLY A 104 -30.24 -9.83 -14.51
CA GLY A 104 -30.90 -10.97 -15.12
C GLY A 104 -32.16 -10.52 -15.86
N THR A 105 -32.17 -10.68 -17.19
CA THR A 105 -33.40 -10.71 -17.99
C THR A 105 -34.10 -12.04 -17.72
N ALA A 106 -34.69 -12.16 -16.53
CA ALA A 106 -35.75 -13.13 -16.30
C ALA A 106 -37.07 -12.42 -16.61
N GLU A 107 -37.36 -12.23 -17.89
CA GLU A 107 -38.69 -11.84 -18.36
C GLU A 107 -39.48 -13.12 -18.69
N LYS A 108 -40.78 -13.04 -18.39
CA LYS A 108 -41.74 -14.12 -18.14
C LYS A 108 -42.03 -15.07 -19.30
#